data_AF-H8KXF0-F1
#
_entry.id   AF-H8KXF0-F1
#
_cell.length_a   1.000
_cell.length_b   1.000
_cell.length_c   1.000
_cell.angle_alpha   90.00
_cell.angle_beta   90.00
_cell.angle_gamma   90.00
#
_symmetry.space_group_name_H-M   'P 1'
#
loop_
_entity.id
_entity.type
_entity.pdbx_description
1 polymer ?
#
loop_
_entity_poly.entity_id
_entity_poly.type
_entity_poly.pdbx_seq_one_letter_code
_entity_poly.pdbx_strand_id
1 'polypeptide(L)' 'MYFFRKKDPNRPINFNLRVMHWINRIAIIMFLAGVIYKIIDLLTRK' A
#
# COMPACT_ATOMS: atom_id res chain seq x y z
N MET A 1 7.21 31.66 -0.02
CA MET A 1 6.21 30.94 0.79
C MET A 1 4.97 30.68 -0.06
N TYR A 2 4.70 29.43 -0.45
CA TYR A 2 3.64 29.08 -1.42
C TYR A 2 2.77 27.91 -0.88
N PHE A 3 2.46 27.95 0.42
CA PHE A 3 1.83 26.83 1.13
C PHE A 3 0.29 26.85 1.15
N PHE A 4 -0.36 27.89 0.59
CA PHE A 4 -1.82 28.02 0.57
C PHE A 4 -2.40 28.17 -0.85
N ARG A 5 -1.92 27.38 -1.82
CA ARG A 5 -2.54 27.31 -3.15
C ARG A 5 -3.81 26.46 -3.06
N LYS A 6 -4.99 27.06 -3.33
CA LYS A 6 -6.26 26.32 -3.50
C LYS A 6 -6.00 25.13 -4.42
N LYS A 7 -6.58 23.97 -4.10
CA LYS A 7 -6.45 22.75 -4.90
C LYS A 7 -6.90 23.07 -6.32
N ASP A 8 -5.93 23.13 -7.23
CA ASP A 8 -6.16 23.49 -8.62
C ASP A 8 -7.08 22.42 -9.24
N PRO A 9 -8.32 22.80 -9.64
CA PRO A 9 -9.31 21.85 -10.13
C PRO A 9 -8.92 21.24 -11.48
N ASN A 10 -7.97 21.82 -12.21
CA ASN A 10 -7.45 21.29 -13.48
C ASN A 10 -6.28 20.31 -13.29
N ARG A 11 -5.88 19.98 -12.06
CA ARG A 11 -4.85 18.95 -11.85
C ARG A 11 -5.40 17.59 -12.27
N PRO A 12 -4.68 16.87 -13.16
CA PRO A 12 -5.11 15.54 -13.56
C PRO A 12 -5.23 14.67 -12.31
N ILE A 13 -6.38 14.03 -12.16
CA ILE A 13 -6.57 12.99 -11.16
C ILE A 13 -5.72 11.82 -11.63
N ASN A 14 -4.47 11.77 -11.14
CA ASN A 14 -3.49 10.76 -11.54
C ASN A 14 -3.93 9.39 -11.04
N PHE A 15 -4.75 8.70 -11.85
CA PHE A 15 -5.18 7.33 -11.61
C PHE A 15 -3.98 6.41 -11.33
N ASN A 16 -2.87 6.62 -12.04
CA ASN A 16 -1.61 5.90 -11.85
C ASN A 16 -1.05 6.01 -10.43
N LEU A 17 -1.11 7.18 -9.78
CA LEU A 17 -0.67 7.34 -8.39
C LEU A 17 -1.56 6.60 -7.42
N ARG A 18 -2.88 6.58 -7.67
CA ARG A 18 -3.84 5.82 -6.86
C ARG A 18 -3.58 4.32 -6.99
N VAL A 19 -3.35 3.84 -8.21
CA VAL A 19 -3.04 2.42 -8.49
C VAL A 19 -1.69 2.02 -7.87
N MET A 20 -0.66 2.85 -7.98
CA MET A 20 0.64 2.60 -7.36
C MET A 20 0.52 2.37 -5.84
N HIS A 21 -0.27 3.20 -5.16
CA HIS A 21 -0.48 3.04 -3.73
C HIS A 21 -1.32 1.80 -3.38
N TRP A 22 -2.29 1.43 -4.23
CA TRP A 22 -3.05 0.18 -4.09
C TRP A 22 -2.16 -1.05 -4.23
N ILE A 23 -1.30 -1.09 -5.25
CA ILE A 23 -0.35 -2.19 -5.46
C ILE A 23 0.55 -2.35 -4.22
N ASN A 24 1.10 -1.26 -3.70
CA ASN A 24 1.95 -1.31 -2.50
C ASN A 24 1.20 -1.83 -1.26
N ARG A 25 -0.06 -1.42 -1.07
CA ARG A 25 -0.89 -1.94 0.04
C ARG A 25 -1.11 -3.45 -0.10
N ILE A 26 -1.42 -3.93 -1.30
CA ILE A 26 -1.64 -5.37 -1.56
C ILE A 26 -0.36 -6.16 -1.32
N ALA A 27 0.79 -5.67 -1.78
CA ALA A 27 2.07 -6.33 -1.59
C ALA A 27 2.40 -6.54 -0.10
N ILE A 28 2.17 -5.53 0.75
CA ILE A 28 2.39 -5.62 2.19
C ILE A 28 1.44 -6.65 2.82
N ILE A 29 0.16 -6.67 2.44
CA ILE A 29 -0.82 -7.63 2.96
C ILE A 29 -0.42 -9.07 2.60
N MET A 30 -0.03 -9.32 1.35
CA MET A 30 0.44 -10.65 0.92
C MET A 30 1.70 -11.08 1.66
N PHE A 31 2.65 -10.17 1.84
CA PHE A 31 3.87 -10.44 2.59
C PHE A 31 3.58 -10.82 4.04
N LEU A 32 2.75 -10.03 4.74
CA LEU A 32 2.38 -10.30 6.13
C LEU A 32 1.63 -11.62 6.27
N ALA A 33 0.70 -11.93 5.36
CA ALA A 33 -0.01 -13.21 5.35
C ALA A 33 0.96 -14.40 5.21
N GLY A 34 1.96 -14.29 4.34
CA GLY A 34 3.00 -15.31 4.17
C GLY A 34 3.88 -15.48 5.41
N VAL A 35 4.27 -14.37 6.06
CA VAL A 35 5.03 -14.40 7.32
C VAL A 35 4.21 -15.06 8.43
N ILE A 36 2.95 -14.69 8.59
CA ILE A 36 2.05 -15.29 9.59
C ILE A 36 1.90 -16.79 9.34
N TYR A 37 1.65 -17.19 8.09
CA TYR A 37 1.57 -18.60 7.71
C TYR A 37 2.85 -19.35 8.10
N LYS A 38 4.03 -18.78 7.84
CA LYS A 38 5.30 -19.42 8.19
C LYS A 38 5.55 -19.48 9.69
N ILE A 39 5.13 -18.49 10.46
CA ILE A 39 5.20 -18.54 11.92
C ILE A 39 4.30 -19.65 12.46
N ILE A 40 3.08 -19.79 11.94
CA ILE A 40 2.15 -20.86 12.33
C ILE A 40 2.73 -22.23 11.95
N ASP A 41 3.19 -22.41 10.71
CA ASP A 41 3.84 -23.62 10.22
C ASP A 41 5.04 -24.02 11.11
N LEU A 42 5.85 -23.04 11.53
CA LEU A 42 6.98 -23.27 12.43
C LEU A 42 6.55 -23.68 13.85
N LEU A 43 5.48 -23.07 14.39
CA LEU A 43 4.95 -23.40 15.71
C LEU A 43 4.24 -24.75 15.74
N THR A 44 3.56 -25.14 14.65
CA THR A 44 2.86 -26.42 14.51
C THR A 44 3.78 -27.57 14.14
N ARG A 45 4.93 -27.32 13.49
CA ARG A 45 5.96 -28.34 13.21
C ARG A 45 6.88 -28.64 14.40
N LYS A 46 6.68 -27.97 15.53
CA LYS A 46 7.33 -28.28 16.81
C LYS A 46 6.49 -29.32 17.56
#